data_AF-A0A818BAR9-F1
#
_entry.id   AF-A0A818BAR9-F1
#
_cell.length_a   1.000
_cell.length_b   1.000
_cell.length_c   1.000
_cell.angle_alpha   90.00
_cell.angle_beta   90.00
_cell.angle_gamma   90.00
#
_symmetry.space_group_name_H-M   'P 1'
#
loop_
_entity.id
_entity.type
_entity.pdbx_description
1 polymer ?
#
loop_
_entity_poly.entity_id
_entity_poly.type
_entity_poly.pdbx_seq_one_letter_code
_entity_poly.pdbx_strand_id
1 'polypeptide(L)'
;MSLLWLQPHKEDRFVFPIYPLIILSASISINQIENLIPRLVRLIKLKRNSVLFVRRLFLYSIIIVHALLSISRTFAIVDGYSAPIRLLIHSNTTSIFEKSSDQHINVCIGKDWYRFPSHFLLPEKSHLVFLRSEFTGQLPKAYSHLKNATRLIENHFNDENKEEIDRY
;
A
#
# COMPACT_ATOMS: atom_id res chain seq x y z
N MET A 1 -16.93 -5.64 17.36
CA MET A 1 -16.16 -6.81 16.90
C MET A 1 -17.01 -7.86 16.16
N SER A 2 -18.34 -7.71 16.05
CA SER A 2 -19.22 -8.67 15.36
C SER A 2 -19.30 -8.49 13.83
N LEU A 3 -19.14 -7.25 13.34
CA LEU A 3 -19.32 -6.93 11.91
C LEU A 3 -18.30 -7.64 10.99
N LEU A 4 -17.04 -7.77 11.41
CA LEU A 4 -15.95 -8.35 10.60
C LEU A 4 -15.92 -9.89 10.57
N TRP A 5 -16.64 -10.54 11.48
CA TRP A 5 -16.61 -12.00 11.63
C TRP A 5 -17.74 -12.72 10.91
N LEU A 6 -18.81 -11.99 10.58
CA LEU A 6 -20.01 -12.54 9.93
C LEU A 6 -19.89 -12.67 8.41
N GLN A 7 -18.96 -11.95 7.77
CA GLN A 7 -18.76 -12.08 6.32
C GLN A 7 -17.84 -13.28 5.98
N PRO A 8 -18.25 -14.16 5.04
CA PRO A 8 -17.46 -15.30 4.60
C PRO A 8 -16.27 -14.87 3.73
N HIS A 9 -16.39 -13.76 2.99
CA HIS A 9 -15.30 -13.23 2.17
C HIS A 9 -14.53 -12.16 2.93
N LYS A 10 -13.36 -12.54 3.45
CA LYS A 10 -12.46 -11.66 4.21
C LYS A 10 -11.35 -11.21 3.29
N GLU A 11 -11.48 -10.02 2.75
CA GLU A 11 -10.36 -9.35 2.10
C GLU A 11 -9.66 -8.46 3.14
N ASP A 12 -8.32 -8.46 3.11
CA ASP A 12 -7.50 -7.70 4.07
C ASP A 12 -7.85 -6.19 4.12
N ARG A 13 -8.43 -5.65 3.04
CA ARG A 13 -8.87 -4.24 2.96
C ARG A 13 -10.03 -3.91 3.90
N PHE A 14 -10.88 -4.87 4.25
CA PHE A 14 -12.01 -4.62 5.15
C PHE A 14 -11.60 -4.60 6.62
N VAL A 15 -10.37 -5.03 6.93
CA VAL A 15 -9.83 -5.04 8.29
C VAL A 15 -9.27 -3.66 8.69
N PHE A 16 -9.13 -2.72 7.74
CA PHE A 16 -8.56 -1.38 7.98
C PHE A 16 -9.10 -0.63 9.22
N PRO A 17 -10.42 -0.64 9.53
CA PRO A 17 -10.95 0.06 10.70
C PRO A 17 -10.44 -0.45 12.06
N ILE A 18 -9.87 -1.67 12.13
CA ILE A 18 -9.41 -2.26 13.39
C ILE A 18 -8.02 -1.78 13.80
N TYR A 19 -7.19 -1.31 12.85
CA TYR A 19 -5.79 -0.98 13.12
C TYR A 19 -5.60 0.10 14.21
N PRO A 20 -6.40 1.19 14.27
CA PRO A 20 -6.31 2.16 15.36
C PRO A 20 -6.58 1.54 16.74
N LEU A 21 -7.51 0.59 16.84
CA LEU A 21 -7.84 -0.08 18.10
C LEU A 21 -6.70 -0.99 18.56
N ILE A 22 -6.03 -1.68 17.63
CA ILE A 22 -4.84 -2.48 17.92
C ILE A 22 -3.73 -1.58 18.47
N ILE A 23 -3.46 -0.44 17.82
CA ILE A 23 -2.44 0.52 18.27
C ILE A 23 -2.77 1.07 19.65
N LEU A 24 -4.04 1.43 19.91
CA LEU A 24 -4.49 1.90 21.21
C LEU A 24 -4.28 0.85 22.30
N SER A 25 -4.66 -0.41 22.03
CA SER A 25 -4.48 -1.52 22.97
C SER A 25 -3.01 -1.80 23.29
N ALA A 26 -2.13 -1.68 22.29
CA ALA A 26 -0.69 -1.82 22.46
C ALA A 26 -0.13 -0.67 23.32
N SER A 27 -0.54 0.57 23.08
CA SER A 27 -0.13 1.75 23.87
C SER A 27 -0.52 1.62 25.34
N ILE A 28 -1.79 1.23 25.60
CA ILE A 28 -2.27 0.99 26.97
C ILE A 28 -1.44 -0.12 27.63
N SER A 29 -1.16 -1.21 26.93
CA SER A 29 -0.38 -2.34 27.45
C SER A 29 1.06 -1.92 27.82
N ILE A 30 1.72 -1.13 26.96
CA ILE A 30 3.06 -0.58 27.24
C ILE A 30 3.04 0.30 28.48
N ASN A 31 2.04 1.19 28.62
CA ASN A 31 1.90 2.05 29.80
C ASN A 31 1.66 1.23 31.08
N GLN A 32 0.86 0.16 31.02
CA GLN A 32 0.66 -0.74 32.16
C GLN A 32 1.96 -1.45 32.55
N ILE A 33 2.74 -1.93 31.58
CA ILE A 33 4.05 -2.54 31.83
C ILE A 33 5.01 -1.54 32.45
N GLU A 34 5.05 -0.30 31.97
CA GLU A 34 5.89 0.76 32.53
C GLU A 34 5.58 1.01 34.01
N ASN A 35 4.31 0.97 34.40
CA ASN A 35 3.86 1.11 35.79
C ASN A 35 4.22 -0.09 36.68
N LEU A 36 4.53 -1.26 36.10
CA LEU A 36 5.00 -2.45 36.83
C LEU A 36 6.51 -2.39 37.12
N ILE A 37 7.30 -1.65 36.34
CA ILE A 37 8.76 -1.54 36.50
C ILE A 37 9.17 -1.15 37.94
N PRO A 38 8.60 -0.13 38.60
CA PRO A 38 8.96 0.22 39.98
C PRO A 38 8.64 -0.86 41.02
N ARG A 39 7.67 -1.75 40.74
CA ARG A 39 7.35 -2.89 41.61
C ARG A 39 8.43 -3.96 41.48
N LEU A 40 8.83 -4.28 40.24
CA LEU A 40 9.90 -5.24 39.95
C LEU A 40 11.26 -4.79 40.50
N VAL A 41 11.62 -3.53 40.30
CA VAL A 41 12.90 -2.98 40.80
C VAL A 41 12.98 -3.02 42.34
N ARG A 42 11.84 -2.88 43.04
CA ARG A 42 11.77 -3.04 44.50
C ARG A 42 11.98 -4.49 44.93
N LEU A 43 11.46 -5.47 44.21
CA LEU A 43 11.68 -6.89 44.51
C LEU A 43 13.17 -7.26 44.42
N ILE A 44 13.90 -6.68 43.48
CA ILE A 44 15.33 -6.92 43.26
C ILE A 44 16.20 -6.04 44.20
N LYS A 45 15.59 -5.27 45.11
CA LYS A 45 16.28 -4.36 46.07
C LYS A 45 17.24 -3.35 45.41
N LEU A 46 16.93 -2.89 44.20
CA LEU A 46 17.74 -1.87 43.52
C LEU A 46 17.50 -0.45 44.08
N LYS A 47 18.49 0.43 43.90
CA LYS A 47 18.41 1.85 44.32
C LYS A 47 17.26 2.57 43.61
N ARG A 48 16.62 3.53 44.29
CA ARG A 48 15.49 4.31 43.75
C ARG A 48 15.86 5.09 42.47
N ASN A 49 17.10 5.59 42.36
CA ASN A 49 17.59 6.25 41.15
C ASN A 49 17.64 5.29 39.93
N SER A 50 17.76 3.98 40.15
CA SER A 50 17.76 2.98 39.09
C SER A 50 16.37 2.80 38.45
N VAL A 51 15.27 3.16 39.12
CA VAL A 51 13.91 3.04 38.55
C VAL A 51 13.73 3.96 37.34
N LEU A 52 14.15 5.22 37.45
CA LEU A 52 14.05 6.19 36.35
C LEU A 52 14.94 5.79 35.17
N PHE A 53 16.13 5.26 35.46
CA PHE A 53 17.04 4.75 34.45
C PHE A 53 16.45 3.56 33.68
N VAL A 54 15.92 2.56 34.39
CA VAL A 54 15.30 1.36 33.77
C VAL A 54 14.08 1.73 32.93
N ARG A 55 13.22 2.66 33.39
CA ARG A 55 12.08 3.15 32.60
C ARG A 55 12.52 3.80 31.28
N ARG A 56 13.51 4.70 31.33
CA ARG A 56 14.06 5.34 30.12
C ARG A 56 14.66 4.31 29.17
N LEU A 57 15.44 3.38 29.70
CA LEU A 57 16.08 2.33 28.90
C LEU A 57 15.04 1.43 28.22
N PHE A 58 13.97 1.05 28.92
CA PHE A 58 12.85 0.29 28.38
C PHE A 58 12.16 1.03 27.21
N LEU A 59 11.83 2.31 27.40
CA LEU A 59 11.17 3.13 26.37
C LEU A 59 12.06 3.31 25.14
N TYR A 60 13.33 3.69 25.33
CA TYR A 60 14.27 3.84 24.22
C TYR A 60 14.52 2.52 23.48
N SER A 61 14.58 1.40 24.20
CA SER A 61 14.72 0.07 23.60
C SER A 61 13.55 -0.26 22.67
N ILE A 62 12.30 -0.05 23.11
CA ILE A 62 11.11 -0.28 22.27
C ILE A 62 11.16 0.58 21.01
N ILE A 63 11.48 1.87 21.15
CA ILE A 63 11.54 2.80 20.02
C ILE A 63 12.62 2.38 19.02
N ILE A 64 13.83 2.06 19.50
CA ILE A 64 14.95 1.64 18.65
C ILE A 64 14.61 0.34 17.90
N VAL A 65 14.10 -0.67 18.60
CA VAL A 65 13.73 -1.96 17.99
C VAL A 65 12.64 -1.76 16.94
N HIS A 66 11.60 -0.97 17.25
CA HIS A 66 10.53 -0.67 16.30
C HIS A 66 11.05 0.08 15.06
N ALA A 67 11.92 1.08 15.25
CA ALA A 67 12.52 1.83 14.15
C ALA A 67 13.36 0.92 13.24
N LEU A 68 14.21 0.05 13.82
CA LEU A 68 15.05 -0.88 13.05
C LEU A 68 14.22 -1.88 12.25
N LEU A 69 13.18 -2.47 12.86
CA LEU A 69 12.27 -3.37 12.16
C LEU A 69 11.49 -2.66 11.05
N SER A 70 11.09 -1.41 11.28
CA SER A 70 10.36 -0.60 10.28
C SER A 70 11.24 -0.23 9.09
N ILE A 71 12.51 0.13 9.34
CA ILE A 71 13.50 0.41 8.28
C ILE A 71 13.79 -0.87 7.50
N SER A 72 14.05 -1.99 8.20
CA SER A 72 14.30 -3.29 7.57
C SER A 72 13.15 -3.73 6.67
N ARG A 73 11.91 -3.62 7.16
CA ARG A 73 10.70 -3.89 6.37
C ARG A 73 10.60 -2.99 5.15
N THR A 74 10.81 -1.68 5.32
CA THR A 74 10.74 -0.72 4.20
C THR A 74 11.77 -1.06 3.14
N PHE A 75 13.01 -1.35 3.55
CA PHE A 75 14.07 -1.76 2.65
C PHE A 75 13.72 -3.04 1.89
N ALA A 76 13.25 -4.09 2.59
CA ALA A 76 12.85 -5.36 1.97
C ALA A 76 11.69 -5.20 0.98
N ILE A 77 10.71 -4.34 1.26
CA ILE A 77 9.60 -4.06 0.34
C ILE A 77 10.11 -3.32 -0.89
N VAL A 78 10.97 -2.31 -0.72
CA VAL A 78 11.51 -1.57 -1.85
C VAL A 78 12.35 -2.50 -2.73
N ASP A 79 13.19 -3.34 -2.15
CA ASP A 79 14.01 -4.29 -2.91
C ASP A 79 13.14 -5.32 -3.64
N GLY A 80 12.20 -5.96 -2.93
CA GLY A 80 11.36 -7.03 -3.50
C GLY A 80 10.27 -6.55 -4.48
N TYR A 81 9.81 -5.29 -4.38
CA TYR A 81 8.66 -4.79 -5.14
C TYR A 81 8.93 -3.56 -6.01
N SER A 82 10.15 -3.01 -6.04
CA SER A 82 10.45 -1.86 -6.93
C SER A 82 10.62 -2.22 -8.40
N ALA A 83 10.89 -3.49 -8.73
CA ALA A 83 11.21 -3.92 -10.09
C ALA A 83 10.18 -3.49 -11.15
N PRO A 84 8.85 -3.70 -10.97
CA PRO A 84 7.87 -3.30 -11.98
C PRO A 84 7.89 -1.79 -12.24
N ILE A 85 7.91 -0.97 -11.20
CA ILE A 85 7.87 0.49 -11.33
C ILE A 85 9.14 0.99 -12.03
N ARG A 86 10.30 0.42 -11.67
CA ARG A 86 11.57 0.71 -12.34
C ARG A 86 11.52 0.34 -13.82
N LEU A 87 10.91 -0.80 -14.18
CA LEU A 87 10.75 -1.18 -15.59
C LEU A 87 9.89 -0.18 -16.35
N LEU A 88 8.78 0.30 -15.79
CA LEU A 88 7.92 1.26 -16.48
C LEU A 88 8.60 2.62 -16.69
N ILE A 89 9.33 3.10 -15.68
CA ILE A 89 9.99 4.41 -15.71
C ILE A 89 11.29 4.37 -16.52
N HIS A 90 12.05 3.28 -16.43
CA HIS A 90 13.41 3.16 -16.96
C HIS A 90 13.53 2.22 -18.16
N SER A 91 12.44 1.62 -18.66
CA SER A 91 12.50 0.90 -19.92
C SER A 91 13.09 1.80 -21.00
N ASN A 92 13.71 1.22 -22.02
CA ASN A 92 14.17 1.89 -23.25
C ASN A 92 13.08 2.68 -24.00
N THR A 93 11.88 2.79 -23.42
CA THR A 93 10.86 3.73 -23.78
C THR A 93 11.41 5.14 -23.94
N THR A 94 12.32 5.65 -23.09
CA THR A 94 12.86 7.01 -23.27
C THR A 94 13.53 7.22 -24.62
N SER A 95 14.31 6.26 -25.12
CA SER A 95 14.94 6.36 -26.45
C SER A 95 13.96 6.15 -27.61
N ILE A 96 12.88 5.40 -27.39
CA ILE A 96 11.76 5.29 -28.35
C ILE A 96 10.96 6.60 -28.38
N PHE A 97 10.59 7.14 -27.21
CA PHE A 97 9.81 8.35 -27.01
C PHE A 97 10.54 9.61 -27.50
N GLU A 98 11.87 9.71 -27.31
CA GLU A 98 12.68 10.80 -27.86
C GLU A 98 12.66 10.83 -29.39
N LYS A 99 12.58 9.65 -30.03
CA LYS A 99 12.56 9.52 -31.49
C LYS A 99 11.19 9.83 -32.11
N SER A 100 10.13 9.78 -31.29
CA SER A 100 8.73 9.94 -31.68
C SER A 100 8.06 11.13 -30.99
N SER A 101 8.81 12.22 -30.78
CA SER A 101 8.40 13.43 -30.04
C SER A 101 7.05 14.04 -30.47
N ASP A 102 6.59 13.78 -31.69
CA ASP A 102 5.34 14.31 -32.25
C ASP A 102 4.19 13.30 -32.39
N GLN A 103 4.36 12.03 -32.01
CA GLN A 103 3.32 11.01 -32.17
C GLN A 103 2.77 10.51 -30.85
N HIS A 104 1.45 10.30 -30.80
CA HIS A 104 0.81 9.58 -29.71
C HIS A 104 1.23 8.11 -29.74
N ILE A 105 1.67 7.59 -28.60
CA ILE A 105 2.20 6.22 -28.49
C ILE A 105 1.31 5.42 -27.57
N ASN A 106 0.82 4.29 -28.06
CA ASN A 106 0.03 3.36 -27.27
C ASN A 106 0.96 2.39 -26.54
N VAL A 107 0.84 2.36 -25.21
CA VAL A 107 1.53 1.40 -24.34
C VAL A 107 0.55 0.30 -24.00
N CYS A 108 0.78 -0.88 -24.57
CA CYS A 108 -0.11 -2.03 -24.43
C CYS A 108 0.27 -2.88 -23.21
N ILE A 109 -0.63 -3.07 -22.25
CA ILE A 109 -0.43 -3.90 -21.05
C ILE A 109 -1.42 -5.07 -21.04
N GLY A 110 -0.94 -6.28 -20.78
CA GLY A 110 -1.78 -7.48 -20.63
C GLY A 110 -1.91 -7.92 -19.17
N LYS A 111 -1.20 -8.99 -18.82
CA LYS A 111 -1.31 -9.70 -17.54
C LYS A 111 -1.06 -8.85 -16.27
N ASP A 112 -0.22 -7.82 -16.37
CA ASP A 112 0.20 -6.98 -15.23
C ASP A 112 -0.57 -5.65 -15.09
N TRP A 113 -1.76 -5.54 -15.69
CA TRP A 113 -2.58 -4.32 -15.65
C TRP A 113 -2.82 -3.77 -14.24
N TYR A 114 -2.94 -4.66 -13.24
CA TYR A 114 -3.20 -4.29 -11.85
C TYR A 114 -2.02 -3.56 -11.17
N ARG A 115 -0.80 -3.69 -11.71
CA ARG A 115 0.37 -2.95 -11.22
C ARG A 115 0.42 -1.53 -11.78
N PHE A 116 -0.15 -1.31 -12.97
CA PHE A 116 -0.14 -0.04 -13.69
C PHE A 116 -1.53 0.27 -14.28
N PRO A 117 -2.53 0.58 -13.45
CA PRO A 117 -3.89 0.79 -13.92
C PRO A 117 -4.09 2.14 -14.62
N SER A 118 -3.06 3.00 -14.68
CA SER A 118 -3.18 4.36 -15.20
C SER A 118 -1.92 4.81 -15.95
N HIS A 119 -2.09 5.83 -16.80
CA HIS A 119 -1.01 6.49 -17.53
C HIS A 119 -0.17 7.46 -16.69
N PHE A 120 -0.42 7.56 -15.37
CA PHE A 120 0.23 8.57 -14.50
C PHE A 120 1.76 8.47 -14.48
N LEU A 121 2.32 7.26 -14.62
CA LEU A 121 3.76 7.02 -14.63
C LEU A 121 4.35 6.96 -16.04
N LEU A 122 3.54 7.15 -17.08
CA LEU A 122 3.99 7.14 -18.46
C LEU A 122 4.38 8.56 -18.93
N PRO A 123 5.28 8.69 -19.92
CA PRO A 123 5.64 9.98 -20.50
C PRO A 123 4.44 10.72 -21.10
N GLU A 124 4.56 12.04 -21.25
CA GLU A 124 3.55 12.84 -21.94
C GLU A 124 3.30 12.31 -23.36
N LYS A 125 2.05 12.43 -23.83
CA LYS A 125 1.55 11.93 -25.13
C LYS A 125 1.48 10.40 -25.27
N SER A 126 1.68 9.63 -24.21
CA SER A 126 1.44 8.19 -24.21
C SER A 126 0.03 7.84 -23.72
N HIS A 127 -0.56 6.80 -24.31
CA HIS A 127 -1.88 6.27 -23.94
C HIS A 127 -1.75 4.83 -23.50
N LEU A 128 -2.35 4.49 -22.36
CA LEU A 128 -2.39 3.13 -21.86
C LEU A 128 -3.54 2.37 -22.54
N VAL A 129 -3.24 1.22 -23.14
CA VAL A 129 -4.21 0.33 -23.78
C VAL A 129 -4.06 -1.07 -23.19
N PHE A 130 -5.15 -1.82 -23.04
CA PHE A 130 -5.10 -3.18 -22.51
C PHE A 130 -5.11 -4.21 -23.62
N LEU A 131 -4.36 -5.29 -23.44
CA LEU A 131 -4.42 -6.47 -24.29
C LEU A 131 -5.24 -7.55 -23.61
N ARG A 132 -6.02 -8.28 -24.42
CA ARG A 132 -6.74 -9.44 -23.94
C ARG A 132 -5.78 -10.46 -23.33
N SER A 133 -6.09 -10.89 -22.11
CA SER A 133 -5.28 -11.82 -21.33
C SER A 133 -6.15 -12.92 -20.71
N GLU A 134 -5.58 -13.74 -19.82
CA GLU A 134 -6.33 -14.77 -19.07
C GLU A 134 -7.33 -14.16 -18.07
N PHE A 135 -7.20 -12.87 -17.73
CA PHE A 135 -8.10 -12.18 -16.83
C PHE A 135 -9.42 -11.85 -17.54
N THR A 136 -10.51 -12.47 -17.10
CA THR A 136 -11.87 -12.28 -17.64
C THR A 136 -12.76 -11.46 -16.70
N GLY A 137 -12.16 -10.53 -15.95
CA GLY A 137 -12.87 -9.60 -15.07
C GLY A 137 -12.98 -8.19 -15.66
N GLN A 138 -13.58 -7.29 -14.91
CA GLN A 138 -13.75 -5.90 -15.32
C GLN A 138 -12.40 -5.14 -15.26
N LEU A 139 -11.95 -4.60 -16.40
CA LEU A 139 -10.77 -3.75 -16.47
C LEU A 139 -11.10 -2.25 -16.25
N PRO A 140 -10.14 -1.45 -15.75
CA PRO A 140 -10.29 0.00 -15.64
C PRO A 140 -10.56 0.67 -16.99
N LYS A 141 -11.27 1.80 -16.97
CA LYS A 141 -11.51 2.65 -18.15
C LYS A 141 -10.83 4.00 -17.95
N ALA A 142 -10.38 4.61 -19.04
CA ALA A 142 -9.98 6.01 -19.03
C ALA A 142 -11.17 6.92 -18.69
N TYR A 143 -10.90 7.98 -17.94
CA TYR A 143 -11.90 9.02 -17.68
C TYR A 143 -12.25 9.77 -18.97
N SER A 144 -13.51 10.18 -19.08
CA SER A 144 -13.95 11.12 -20.11
C SER A 144 -13.11 12.41 -20.14
N HIS A 145 -13.01 13.04 -21.32
CA HIS A 145 -12.36 14.35 -21.47
C HIS A 145 -13.23 15.53 -20.99
N LEU A 146 -14.45 15.27 -20.51
CA LEU A 146 -15.36 16.28 -20.01
C LEU A 146 -14.92 16.83 -18.64
N LYS A 147 -15.26 18.08 -18.34
CA LYS A 147 -14.94 18.72 -17.03
C LYS A 147 -15.56 17.98 -15.82
N ASN A 148 -16.61 17.19 -16.03
CA ASN A 148 -17.33 16.43 -15.02
C ASN A 148 -16.95 14.93 -14.99
N ALA A 149 -15.85 14.53 -15.63
CA ALA A 149 -15.48 13.13 -15.81
C ALA A 149 -15.46 12.28 -14.52
N THR A 150 -15.06 12.85 -13.39
CA THR A 150 -15.01 12.13 -12.10
C THR A 150 -16.37 11.85 -11.48
N ARG A 151 -17.44 12.50 -11.97
CA ARG A 151 -18.82 12.31 -11.50
C ARG A 151 -19.69 11.57 -12.51
N LEU A 152 -19.18 11.40 -13.72
CA LEU A 152 -19.91 10.74 -14.78
C LEU A 152 -19.86 9.23 -14.54
N ILE A 153 -21.04 8.60 -14.51
CA ILE A 153 -21.13 7.15 -14.50
C ILE A 153 -20.86 6.70 -15.93
N GLU A 154 -19.69 6.12 -16.14
CA GLU A 154 -19.28 5.58 -17.43
C GLU A 154 -20.12 4.36 -17.79
N ASN A 155 -20.51 4.26 -19.06
CA ASN A 155 -21.19 3.07 -19.57
C ASN A 155 -20.25 1.86 -19.59
N HIS A 156 -20.82 0.65 -19.61
CA HIS A 156 -20.08 -0.63 -19.67
C HIS A 156 -19.24 -0.90 -18.42
N PHE A 157 -19.81 -0.61 -17.25
CA PHE A 157 -19.37 -1.17 -15.97
C PHE A 157 -20.52 -2.01 -15.42
N ASN A 158 -20.20 -3.21 -14.94
CA ASN A 158 -21.17 -4.11 -14.32
C ASN A 158 -20.80 -4.39 -12.84
N ASP A 159 -21.83 -4.67 -12.03
CA ASP A 159 -21.67 -4.93 -10.59
C ASP A 159 -21.20 -6.38 -10.29
N GLU A 160 -20.95 -7.18 -11.32
CA GLU A 160 -20.60 -8.60 -11.22
C GLU A 160 -19.14 -8.89 -11.55
N ASN A 161 -18.33 -7.85 -11.81
CA ASN A 161 -16.93 -7.95 -12.23
C ASN A 161 -16.73 -8.86 -13.47
N LYS A 162 -17.65 -8.80 -14.43
CA LYS A 162 -17.56 -9.52 -15.71
C LYS A 162 -16.69 -8.77 -16.71
N GLU A 163 -16.04 -9.51 -17.61
CA GLU A 163 -15.26 -8.97 -18.73
C GLU A 163 -16.13 -8.09 -19.64
N GLU A 164 -15.59 -6.93 -20.03
CA GLU A 164 -16.19 -6.02 -21.00
C GLU A 164 -15.24 -5.88 -22.20
N ILE A 165 -15.74 -6.17 -23.40
CA ILE A 165 -14.92 -6.23 -24.63
C ILE A 165 -14.42 -4.85 -25.07
N ASP A 166 -15.13 -3.78 -24.68
CA ASP A 166 -14.81 -2.36 -24.93
C ASP A 166 -13.50 -1.89 -24.24
N ARG A 167 -12.78 -2.78 -23.55
CA ARG A 167 -11.56 -2.45 -22.79
C ARG A 167 -10.27 -2.69 -23.56
N TYR A 168 -10.34 -3.28 -24.76
CA TYR A 168 -9.18 -3.69 -25.58
C TYR A 168 -9.04 -2.86 -26.86
#